data_AF-A0A9D9PF25-F1
#
_entry.id   AF-A0A9D9PF25-F1
#
_cell.length_a   1.000
_cell.length_b   1.000
_cell.length_c   1.000
_cell.angle_alpha   90.00
_cell.angle_beta   90.00
_cell.angle_gamma   90.00
#
_symmetry.space_group_name_H-M   'P 1'
#
loop_
_entity.id
_entity.type
_entity.pdbx_description
1 polymer ?
#
loop_
_entity_poly.entity_id
_entity_poly.type
_entity_poly.pdbx_seq_one_letter_code
_entity_poly.pdbx_strand_id
1 'polypeptide(L)'
;MNARGFYLASAAALLVGVSPSTASIPNESVRLVQNPIEWRIFASREGRFQVMLPTPPETHTEAVNLPGQSISLHTFAANDSQSEYLITYSDYPQEFITQLGEPTQFLQSVKQGFLSGIQANEDFSMVLRLDGYPGLEVEYTTAEGTIGFARFYLVNSRLYQVIATSRGVESGSFPENADRFLTSFALQ
;
A
#
# COMPACT_ATOMS: atom_id res chain seq x y z
N MET A 1 20.36 10.10 -7.59
CA MET A 1 19.67 9.71 -6.34
C MET A 1 18.98 8.42 -6.69
N ASN A 2 19.64 7.29 -6.39
CA ASN A 2 19.39 6.04 -7.10
C ASN A 2 18.72 5.08 -6.12
N ALA A 3 17.48 4.70 -6.42
CA ALA A 3 16.73 3.68 -5.71
C ALA A 3 17.46 2.34 -5.86
N ARG A 4 17.96 1.81 -4.74
CA ARG A 4 18.61 0.51 -4.66
C ARG A 4 17.53 -0.56 -4.49
N GLY A 5 17.24 -1.27 -5.58
CA GLY A 5 16.59 -2.57 -5.50
C GLY A 5 17.44 -3.53 -4.66
N PHE A 6 16.79 -4.27 -3.77
CA PHE A 6 17.43 -5.31 -2.97
C PHE A 6 17.83 -6.49 -3.88
N TYR A 7 19.10 -6.54 -4.29
CA TYR A 7 19.73 -7.73 -4.86
C TYR A 7 20.60 -8.39 -3.77
N LEU A 8 20.18 -9.56 -3.29
CA LEU A 8 21.06 -10.44 -2.54
C LEU A 8 21.85 -11.30 -3.54
N ALA A 9 23.09 -10.88 -3.78
CA ALA A 9 24.10 -11.70 -4.42
C ALA A 9 24.67 -12.71 -3.40
N SER A 10 24.81 -13.97 -3.80
CA SER A 10 25.72 -14.91 -3.15
C SER A 10 26.54 -15.60 -4.24
N ALA A 11 27.86 -15.53 -4.10
CA ALA A 11 28.84 -16.10 -5.01
C ALA A 11 29.65 -17.18 -4.27
N ALA A 12 29.84 -18.33 -4.90
CA ALA A 12 31.07 -19.14 -4.76
C ALA A 12 31.13 -20.18 -5.89
N ALA A 13 32.27 -20.19 -6.59
CA ALA A 13 32.62 -21.08 -7.68
C ALA A 13 33.26 -22.40 -7.18
N LEU A 14 33.18 -23.46 -7.98
CA LEU A 14 34.34 -24.24 -8.47
C LEU A 14 33.90 -25.40 -9.37
N LEU A 15 34.53 -25.46 -10.55
CA LEU A 15 34.38 -26.46 -11.60
C LEU A 15 35.18 -27.73 -11.27
N VAL A 16 34.58 -28.91 -11.38
CA VAL A 16 35.23 -30.13 -11.91
C VAL A 16 34.18 -30.90 -12.71
N GLY A 17 34.53 -31.22 -13.96
CA GLY A 17 33.62 -31.82 -14.93
C GLY A 17 33.49 -33.34 -14.85
N VAL A 18 32.33 -33.82 -15.30
CA VAL A 18 32.13 -35.18 -15.80
C VAL A 18 31.18 -35.09 -17.00
N SER A 19 31.55 -35.74 -18.10
CA SER A 19 30.88 -35.75 -19.42
C SER A 19 29.45 -36.32 -19.39
N PRO A 20 28.61 -36.04 -20.41
CA PRO A 20 27.16 -36.16 -20.32
C PRO A 20 26.68 -37.59 -20.55
N SER A 21 25.83 -38.10 -19.64
CA SER A 21 24.91 -39.20 -19.98
C SER A 21 23.68 -38.59 -20.65
N THR A 22 23.47 -38.93 -21.92
CA THR A 22 22.26 -38.61 -22.67
C THR A 22 21.10 -39.47 -22.17
N ALA A 23 20.52 -39.05 -21.04
CA ALA A 23 19.15 -39.41 -20.70
C ALA A 23 18.23 -38.37 -21.34
N SER A 24 17.41 -38.80 -22.29
CA SER A 24 16.32 -38.02 -22.87
C SER A 24 15.30 -37.70 -21.77
N ILE A 25 15.39 -36.49 -21.20
CA ILE A 25 14.35 -35.95 -20.32
C ILE A 25 13.10 -35.79 -21.19
N PRO A 26 11.96 -36.40 -20.84
CA PRO A 26 10.69 -36.10 -21.48
C PRO A 26 10.47 -34.58 -21.41
N ASN A 27 10.19 -33.95 -22.54
CA ASN A 27 9.87 -32.53 -22.63
C ASN A 27 8.49 -32.30 -22.01
N GLU A 28 8.41 -32.46 -20.69
CA GLU A 28 7.28 -32.02 -19.88
C GLU A 28 7.40 -30.51 -19.83
N SER A 29 6.72 -29.85 -20.77
CA SER A 29 6.46 -28.42 -20.69
C SER A 29 5.87 -28.16 -19.32
N VAL A 30 6.68 -27.66 -18.38
CA VAL A 30 6.23 -27.15 -17.09
C VAL A 30 5.27 -26.02 -17.42
N ARG A 31 3.98 -26.33 -17.50
CA ARG A 31 2.95 -25.32 -17.43
C ARG A 31 3.09 -24.75 -16.04
N LEU A 32 3.71 -23.57 -15.94
CA LEU A 32 3.59 -22.74 -14.75
C LEU A 32 2.08 -22.55 -14.55
N VAL A 33 1.50 -23.33 -13.63
CA VAL A 33 0.15 -23.09 -13.16
C VAL A 33 0.27 -21.75 -12.46
N GLN A 34 -0.08 -20.67 -13.15
CA GLN A 34 -0.27 -19.38 -12.53
C GLN A 34 -1.42 -19.59 -11.56
N ASN A 35 -1.10 -19.80 -10.28
CA ASN A 35 -2.12 -19.86 -9.26
C ASN A 35 -2.84 -18.50 -9.29
N PRO A 36 -4.17 -18.47 -9.44
CA PRO A 36 -4.90 -17.21 -9.43
C PRO A 36 -4.63 -16.51 -8.10
N ILE A 37 -4.44 -15.19 -8.15
CA ILE A 37 -4.28 -14.36 -6.96
C ILE A 37 -5.54 -14.51 -6.12
N GLU A 38 -5.43 -15.17 -4.97
CA GLU A 38 -6.55 -15.39 -4.08
C GLU A 38 -6.57 -14.29 -3.03
N TRP A 39 -7.51 -13.36 -3.19
CA TRP A 39 -7.74 -12.29 -2.22
C TRP A 39 -8.24 -12.85 -0.90
N ARG A 40 -7.55 -12.53 0.19
CA ARG A 40 -7.86 -13.03 1.54
C ARG A 40 -8.02 -11.88 2.51
N ILE A 41 -8.91 -12.06 3.49
CA ILE A 41 -9.07 -11.11 4.59
C ILE A 41 -7.82 -11.16 5.46
N PHE A 42 -7.21 -9.99 5.64
CA PHE A 42 -6.23 -9.71 6.66
C PHE A 42 -6.87 -8.86 7.76
N ALA A 43 -6.61 -9.19 9.03
CA ALA A 43 -7.11 -8.43 10.17
C ALA A 43 -5.94 -8.05 11.09
N SER A 44 -5.85 -6.77 11.42
CA SER A 44 -4.88 -6.24 12.39
C SER A 44 -5.61 -5.90 13.68
N ARG A 45 -5.34 -6.66 14.74
CA ARG A 45 -5.91 -6.39 16.08
C ARG A 45 -5.38 -5.06 16.66
N GLU A 46 -4.08 -4.81 16.51
CA GLU A 46 -3.45 -3.56 16.97
C GLU A 46 -3.91 -2.37 16.12
N GLY A 47 -4.02 -2.60 14.82
CA GLY A 47 -4.53 -1.63 13.86
C GLY A 47 -6.02 -1.37 13.97
N ARG A 48 -6.81 -2.27 14.58
CA ARG A 48 -8.28 -2.20 14.66
C ARG A 48 -8.95 -2.07 13.30
N PHE A 49 -8.45 -2.83 12.33
CA PHE A 49 -9.02 -2.90 10.99
C PHE A 49 -8.94 -4.31 10.41
N GLN A 50 -9.77 -4.55 9.40
CA GLN A 50 -9.63 -5.65 8.47
C GLN A 50 -9.70 -5.13 7.03
N VAL A 51 -9.10 -5.86 6.09
CA VAL A 51 -9.06 -5.53 4.67
C VAL A 51 -8.74 -6.77 3.84
N MET A 52 -9.21 -6.86 2.60
CA MET A 52 -8.82 -7.92 1.68
C MET A 52 -7.50 -7.56 0.98
N LEU A 53 -6.57 -8.51 0.91
CA LEU A 53 -5.27 -8.34 0.26
C LEU A 53 -4.97 -9.51 -0.69
N PRO A 54 -4.21 -9.27 -1.78
CA PRO A 54 -3.80 -10.32 -2.71
C PRO A 54 -2.67 -11.20 -2.17
N THR A 55 -1.90 -10.67 -1.22
CA THR A 55 -0.79 -11.35 -0.54
C THR A 55 -0.80 -10.96 0.94
N PRO A 56 -0.24 -11.80 1.84
CA PRO A 56 0.02 -11.38 3.22
C PRO A 56 0.90 -10.12 3.23
N PRO A 57 0.57 -9.09 4.03
CA PRO A 57 1.33 -7.85 4.01
C PRO A 57 2.67 -7.98 4.73
N GLU A 58 3.69 -7.29 4.22
CA GLU A 58 4.88 -6.94 4.96
C GLU A 58 4.57 -5.78 5.91
N THR A 59 5.07 -5.86 7.15
CA THR A 59 4.78 -4.87 8.18
C THR A 59 6.04 -4.13 8.61
N HIS A 60 5.93 -2.82 8.72
CA HIS A 60 7.00 -1.96 9.22
C HIS A 60 6.45 -0.95 10.24
N THR A 61 7.27 -0.51 11.17
CA THR A 61 6.93 0.57 12.09
C THR A 61 8.11 1.51 12.22
N GLU A 62 7.84 2.80 12.05
CA GLU A 62 8.85 3.85 12.18
C GLU A 62 8.32 5.03 12.99
N ALA A 63 9.26 5.85 13.46
CA ALA A 63 8.96 7.06 14.20
C ALA A 63 8.77 8.25 13.25
N VAL A 64 7.67 8.97 13.40
CA VAL A 64 7.38 10.22 12.70
C VAL A 64 7.46 11.36 13.71
N ASN A 65 8.34 12.33 13.44
CA ASN A 65 8.51 13.48 14.31
C ASN A 65 7.45 14.54 14.04
N LEU A 66 6.66 14.84 15.06
CA LEU A 66 5.82 16.02 15.14
C LEU A 66 6.55 17.13 15.91
N PRO A 67 6.10 18.39 15.82
CA PRO A 67 6.61 19.46 16.69
C PRO A 67 6.46 19.08 18.16
N GLY A 68 7.59 18.87 18.84
CA GLY A 68 7.63 18.58 20.28
C GLY A 68 7.39 17.12 20.70
N GLN A 69 7.09 16.20 19.78
CA GLN A 69 6.92 14.77 20.10
C GLN A 69 7.10 13.85 18.89
N SER A 70 7.27 12.55 19.12
CA SER A 70 7.34 11.54 18.06
C SER A 70 6.17 10.56 18.19
N ILE A 71 5.56 10.18 17.08
CA ILE A 71 4.49 9.19 17.01
C ILE A 71 4.95 7.99 16.17
N SER A 72 4.28 6.84 16.31
CA SER A 72 4.56 5.68 15.47
C SER A 72 3.69 5.68 14.20
N LEU A 73 4.33 5.43 13.06
CA LEU A 73 3.68 5.09 11.80
C LEU A 73 3.79 3.59 11.60
N HIS A 74 2.64 2.92 11.60
CA HIS A 74 2.53 1.51 11.31
C HIS A 74 2.11 1.33 9.85
N THR A 75 2.84 0.49 9.12
CA THR A 75 2.66 0.28 7.68
C THR A 75 2.45 -1.19 7.38
N PHE A 76 1.47 -1.49 6.53
CA PHE A 76 1.15 -2.80 5.99
C PHE A 76 1.19 -2.68 4.46
N ALA A 77 2.17 -3.31 3.83
CA ALA A 77 2.37 -3.25 2.39
C ALA A 77 2.13 -4.62 1.75
N ALA A 78 1.30 -4.66 0.73
CA ALA A 78 1.05 -5.85 -0.07
C ALA A 78 1.03 -5.48 -1.55
N ASN A 79 1.16 -6.48 -2.42
CA ASN A 79 1.24 -6.22 -3.83
C ASN A 79 0.80 -7.41 -4.68
N ASP A 80 0.34 -7.11 -5.89
CA ASP A 80 0.20 -8.08 -6.97
C ASP A 80 1.15 -7.72 -8.13
N SER A 81 0.94 -8.27 -9.32
CA SER A 81 1.74 -7.99 -10.52
C SER A 81 1.51 -6.61 -11.13
N GLN A 82 0.44 -5.91 -10.76
CA GLN A 82 0.00 -4.66 -11.37
C GLN A 82 -0.12 -3.51 -10.37
N SER A 83 -0.04 -3.78 -9.07
CA SER A 83 -0.49 -2.81 -8.06
C SER A 83 0.20 -2.96 -6.71
N GLU A 84 0.33 -1.83 -6.03
CA GLU A 84 0.79 -1.68 -4.65
C GLU A 84 -0.38 -1.28 -3.75
N TYR A 85 -0.54 -1.97 -2.63
CA TYR A 85 -1.56 -1.72 -1.63
C TYR A 85 -0.88 -1.37 -0.32
N LEU A 86 -1.23 -0.22 0.24
CA LEU A 86 -0.67 0.30 1.47
C LEU A 86 -1.80 0.62 2.45
N ILE A 87 -1.67 0.10 3.67
CA ILE A 87 -2.45 0.57 4.81
C ILE A 87 -1.47 1.16 5.80
N THR A 88 -1.70 2.39 6.23
CA THR A 88 -0.97 2.98 7.34
C THR A 88 -1.90 3.45 8.45
N TYR A 89 -1.40 3.44 9.68
CA TYR A 89 -2.04 4.19 10.76
C TYR A 89 -1.05 4.82 11.72
N SER A 90 -1.47 5.96 12.29
CA SER A 90 -0.79 6.64 13.39
C SER A 90 -1.83 7.23 14.34
N ASP A 91 -1.53 7.18 15.63
CA ASP A 91 -2.32 7.84 16.67
C ASP A 91 -1.78 9.26 16.88
N TYR A 92 -2.55 10.26 16.46
CA TYR A 92 -2.21 11.66 16.59
C TYR A 92 -2.72 12.25 17.91
N PRO A 93 -1.90 13.03 18.64
CA PRO A 93 -2.36 13.81 19.77
C PRO A 93 -3.54 14.71 19.38
N GLN A 94 -4.56 14.78 20.24
CA GLN A 94 -5.77 15.54 19.92
C GLN A 94 -5.46 17.04 19.72
N GLU A 95 -4.49 17.59 20.46
CA GLU A 95 -4.04 18.97 20.25
C GLU A 95 -3.56 19.19 18.81
N PHE A 96 -2.82 18.24 18.23
CA PHE A 96 -2.31 18.34 16.87
C PHE A 96 -3.44 18.36 15.83
N ILE A 97 -4.48 17.53 16.03
CA ILE A 97 -5.67 17.51 15.17
C ILE A 97 -6.40 18.85 15.27
N THR A 98 -6.69 19.32 16.49
CA THR A 98 -7.46 20.55 16.72
C THR A 98 -6.73 21.82 16.25
N GLN A 99 -5.39 21.84 16.26
CA GLN A 99 -4.61 22.95 15.72
C GLN A 99 -4.78 23.13 14.21
N LEU A 100 -5.03 22.04 13.48
CA LEU A 100 -5.32 22.07 12.04
C LEU A 100 -6.80 22.36 11.75
N GLY A 101 -7.64 22.42 12.78
CA GLY A 101 -9.03 22.82 12.73
C GLY A 101 -10.00 21.64 12.82
N GLU A 102 -11.08 21.68 12.04
CA GLU A 102 -12.08 20.61 12.02
C GLU A 102 -11.50 19.31 11.43
N PRO A 103 -12.03 18.13 11.79
CA PRO A 103 -11.58 16.84 11.25
C PRO A 103 -11.42 16.80 9.72
N THR A 104 -12.32 17.47 8.99
CA THR A 104 -12.24 17.58 7.53
C THR A 104 -11.04 18.41 7.07
N GLN A 105 -10.71 19.51 7.77
CA GLN A 105 -9.54 20.34 7.46
C GLN A 105 -8.24 19.57 7.72
N PHE A 106 -8.17 18.82 8.81
CA PHE A 106 -7.06 17.91 9.09
C PHE A 106 -6.87 16.91 7.92
N LEU A 107 -7.93 16.25 7.46
CA LEU A 107 -7.86 15.31 6.34
C LEU A 107 -7.46 15.98 5.01
N GLN A 108 -7.86 17.23 4.78
CA GLN A 108 -7.40 18.01 3.61
C GLN A 108 -5.89 18.29 3.69
N SER A 109 -5.37 18.64 4.88
CA SER A 109 -3.92 18.79 5.07
C SER A 109 -3.16 17.48 4.89
N VAL A 110 -3.71 16.35 5.35
CA VAL A 110 -3.14 15.02 5.11
C VAL A 110 -3.09 14.70 3.62
N LYS A 111 -4.20 14.88 2.89
CA LYS A 111 -4.27 14.70 1.43
C LYS A 111 -3.21 15.55 0.73
N GLN A 112 -3.13 16.83 1.05
CA GLN A 112 -2.17 17.74 0.43
C GLN A 112 -0.73 17.31 0.71
N GLY A 113 -0.42 16.91 1.95
CA GLY A 113 0.89 16.39 2.31
C GLY A 113 1.25 15.12 1.54
N PHE A 114 0.29 14.20 1.40
CA PHE A 114 0.42 12.99 0.60
C PHE A 114 0.72 13.30 -0.87
N LEU A 115 -0.15 14.07 -1.55
CA LEU A 115 0.00 14.40 -2.97
C LEU A 115 1.32 15.13 -3.25
N SER A 116 1.68 16.10 -2.41
CA SER A 116 2.96 16.80 -2.52
C SER A 116 4.15 15.86 -2.32
N GLY A 117 4.06 14.92 -1.37
CA GLY A 117 5.12 13.95 -1.05
C GLY A 117 5.40 12.98 -2.20
N ILE A 118 4.36 12.56 -2.92
CA ILE A 118 4.48 11.66 -4.08
C ILE A 118 4.53 12.39 -5.43
N GLN A 119 4.53 13.73 -5.42
CA GLN A 119 4.52 14.58 -6.62
C GLN A 119 3.37 14.20 -7.59
N ALA A 120 2.17 14.06 -7.04
CA ALA A 120 0.97 13.71 -7.79
C ALA A 120 0.00 14.89 -7.93
N ASN A 121 -0.75 14.88 -9.02
CA ASN A 121 -1.89 15.75 -9.24
C ASN A 121 -3.15 15.08 -8.70
N GLU A 122 -4.06 15.88 -8.18
CA GLU A 122 -5.42 15.44 -7.87
C GLU A 122 -6.27 15.45 -9.13
N ASP A 123 -6.83 14.30 -9.48
CA ASP A 123 -7.76 14.16 -10.61
C ASP A 123 -9.20 14.31 -10.13
N PHE A 124 -9.50 13.75 -8.95
CA PHE A 124 -10.81 13.84 -8.31
C PHE A 124 -10.65 13.73 -6.79
N SER A 125 -11.52 14.40 -6.02
CA SER A 125 -11.63 14.15 -4.58
C SER A 125 -13.06 14.30 -4.08
N MET A 126 -13.40 13.54 -3.05
CA MET A 126 -14.70 13.61 -2.39
C MET A 126 -14.62 13.32 -0.90
N VAL A 127 -15.55 13.89 -0.14
CA VAL A 127 -15.76 13.52 1.27
C VAL A 127 -16.44 12.17 1.34
N LEU A 128 -16.01 11.32 2.27
CA LEU A 128 -16.70 10.08 2.62
C LEU A 128 -16.84 9.91 4.13
N ARG A 129 -17.45 8.79 4.54
CA ARG A 129 -17.49 8.36 5.94
C ARG A 129 -17.19 6.87 6.05
N LEU A 130 -16.54 6.49 7.14
CA LEU A 130 -16.35 5.10 7.56
C LEU A 130 -17.00 4.95 8.93
N ASP A 131 -18.10 4.19 9.03
CA ASP A 131 -18.85 3.99 10.27
C ASP A 131 -19.18 5.30 11.03
N GLY A 132 -19.50 6.35 10.28
CA GLY A 132 -19.81 7.69 10.81
C GLY A 132 -18.61 8.59 11.04
N TYR A 133 -17.38 8.07 10.98
CA TYR A 133 -16.15 8.87 11.10
C TYR A 133 -15.83 9.64 9.81
N PRO A 134 -15.24 10.85 9.93
CA PRO A 134 -14.79 11.64 8.77
C PRO A 134 -13.81 10.87 7.89
N GLY A 135 -14.01 10.95 6.58
CA GLY A 135 -13.06 10.44 5.59
C GLY A 135 -12.98 11.31 4.34
N LEU A 136 -11.91 11.11 3.58
CA LEU A 136 -11.68 11.75 2.29
C LEU A 136 -11.12 10.73 1.29
N GLU A 137 -11.65 10.72 0.07
CA GLU A 137 -11.12 9.96 -1.06
C GLU A 137 -10.46 10.91 -2.05
N VAL A 138 -9.36 10.46 -2.65
CA VAL A 138 -8.67 11.14 -3.74
C VAL A 138 -8.25 10.14 -4.81
N GLU A 139 -8.52 10.48 -6.06
CA GLU A 139 -7.91 9.90 -7.24
C GLU A 139 -6.74 10.79 -7.65
N TYR A 140 -5.61 10.18 -7.98
CA TYR A 140 -4.40 10.92 -8.31
C TYR A 140 -3.61 10.29 -9.44
N THR A 141 -2.85 11.14 -10.13
CA THR A 141 -1.90 10.74 -11.16
C THR A 141 -0.53 11.35 -10.86
N THR A 142 0.52 10.52 -10.80
CA THR A 142 1.90 11.00 -10.62
C THR A 142 2.47 11.56 -11.92
N ALA A 143 3.57 12.31 -11.84
CA ALA A 143 4.28 12.80 -13.03
C ALA A 143 4.75 11.66 -13.97
N GLU A 144 4.91 10.44 -13.46
CA GLU A 144 5.31 9.25 -14.22
C GLU A 144 4.11 8.55 -14.88
N GLY A 145 2.89 9.09 -14.72
CA GLY A 145 1.66 8.55 -15.29
C GLY A 145 1.07 7.38 -14.50
N THR A 146 1.59 7.13 -13.29
CA THR A 146 1.01 6.14 -12.38
C THR A 146 -0.27 6.70 -11.80
N ILE A 147 -1.33 5.89 -11.82
CA ILE A 147 -2.63 6.26 -11.25
C ILE A 147 -2.82 5.63 -9.88
N GLY A 148 -3.57 6.29 -9.01
CA GLY A 148 -3.83 5.78 -7.68
C GLY A 148 -5.12 6.28 -7.05
N PHE A 149 -5.55 5.56 -6.04
CA PHE A 149 -6.72 5.83 -5.23
C PHE A 149 -6.30 5.80 -3.76
N ALA A 150 -6.63 6.85 -3.01
CA ALA A 150 -6.36 6.91 -1.58
C ALA A 150 -7.60 7.29 -0.80
N ARG A 151 -7.84 6.60 0.32
CA ARG A 151 -8.84 6.94 1.33
C ARG A 151 -8.15 7.26 2.64
N PHE A 152 -8.45 8.43 3.19
CA PHE A 152 -7.99 8.88 4.49
C PHE A 152 -9.16 8.90 5.47
N TYR A 153 -8.97 8.37 6.67
CA TYR A 153 -9.99 8.33 7.71
C TYR A 153 -9.44 8.83 9.03
N LEU A 154 -10.22 9.65 9.74
CA LEU A 154 -9.91 10.06 11.10
C LEU A 154 -10.90 9.43 12.08
N VAL A 155 -10.44 8.37 12.75
CA VAL A 155 -11.23 7.61 13.74
C VAL A 155 -10.74 7.97 15.13
N ASN A 156 -11.48 8.86 15.80
CA ASN A 156 -11.02 9.52 17.03
C ASN A 156 -9.68 10.24 16.79
N SER A 157 -8.60 9.80 17.44
CA SER A 157 -7.23 10.30 17.26
C SER A 157 -6.42 9.52 16.22
N ARG A 158 -6.96 8.46 15.62
CA ARG A 158 -6.23 7.61 14.69
C ARG A 158 -6.48 8.02 13.24
N LEU A 159 -5.41 8.38 12.54
CA LEU A 159 -5.42 8.55 11.09
C LEU A 159 -5.14 7.19 10.44
N TYR A 160 -6.05 6.75 9.56
CA TYR A 160 -5.79 5.66 8.62
C TYR A 160 -5.56 6.23 7.22
N GLN A 161 -4.61 5.66 6.49
CA GLN A 161 -4.41 5.91 5.06
C GLN A 161 -4.48 4.57 4.34
N VAL A 162 -5.38 4.44 3.37
CA VAL A 162 -5.64 3.20 2.62
C VAL A 162 -5.44 3.53 1.15
N ILE A 163 -4.35 3.06 0.56
CA ILE A 163 -3.84 3.54 -0.72
C ILE A 163 -3.61 2.37 -1.66
N ALA A 164 -4.12 2.48 -2.89
CA ALA A 164 -3.84 1.57 -3.98
C ALA A 164 -3.19 2.35 -5.14
N THR A 165 -2.05 1.88 -5.63
CA THR A 165 -1.28 2.53 -6.71
C THR A 165 -0.97 1.53 -7.81
N SER A 166 -1.11 1.92 -9.09
CA SER A 166 -0.71 1.05 -10.21
C SER A 166 0.81 0.93 -10.32
N ARG A 167 1.30 -0.17 -10.91
CA ARG A 167 2.69 -0.31 -11.33
C ARG A 167 2.80 -0.01 -12.82
N GLY A 168 2.75 1.28 -13.14
CA GLY A 168 2.88 1.79 -14.50
C GLY A 168 1.60 2.43 -15.05
N VAL A 169 1.70 2.89 -16.29
CA VAL A 169 0.66 3.62 -17.03
C VAL A 169 -0.46 2.73 -17.56
N GLU A 170 -0.21 1.43 -17.76
CA GLU A 170 -1.25 0.49 -18.14
C GLU A 170 -1.98 0.00 -16.90
N SER A 171 -3.28 0.28 -16.84
CA SER A 171 -4.08 0.03 -15.64
C SER A 171 -4.70 -1.37 -15.58
N GLY A 172 -4.67 -2.19 -16.65
CA GLY A 172 -5.07 -3.61 -16.59
C GLY A 172 -6.26 -3.91 -15.67
N SER A 173 -6.05 -4.76 -14.66
CA SER A 173 -7.02 -5.08 -13.60
C SER A 173 -6.95 -4.17 -12.37
N PHE A 174 -6.12 -3.14 -12.38
CA PHE A 174 -5.90 -2.24 -11.24
C PHE A 174 -7.18 -1.58 -10.75
N PRO A 175 -8.05 -0.97 -11.57
CA PRO A 175 -9.26 -0.33 -11.06
C PRO A 175 -10.17 -1.28 -10.28
N GLU A 176 -10.37 -2.50 -10.77
CA GLU A 176 -11.19 -3.52 -10.08
C GLU A 176 -10.53 -3.98 -8.78
N ASN A 177 -9.22 -4.22 -8.80
CA ASN A 177 -8.49 -4.67 -7.63
C ASN A 177 -8.37 -3.57 -6.55
N ALA A 178 -8.18 -2.32 -6.98
CA ALA A 178 -8.16 -1.15 -6.11
C ALA A 178 -9.52 -0.96 -5.44
N ASP A 179 -10.62 -1.03 -6.19
CA ASP A 179 -11.97 -0.96 -5.62
C ASP A 179 -12.22 -2.07 -4.59
N ARG A 180 -11.85 -3.32 -4.93
CA ARG A 180 -11.95 -4.46 -4.02
C ARG A 180 -11.17 -4.23 -2.72
N PHE A 181 -9.93 -3.76 -2.83
CA PHE A 181 -9.09 -3.42 -1.68
C PHE A 181 -9.74 -2.32 -0.82
N LEU A 182 -10.08 -1.19 -1.42
CA LEU A 182 -10.56 0.00 -0.72
C LEU A 182 -11.92 -0.21 -0.06
N THR A 183 -12.84 -0.91 -0.73
CA THR A 183 -14.19 -1.18 -0.23
C THR A 183 -14.21 -2.26 0.86
N SER A 184 -13.20 -3.12 0.90
CA SER A 184 -13.08 -4.15 1.94
C SER A 184 -12.52 -3.64 3.27
N PHE A 185 -11.97 -2.43 3.31
CA PHE A 185 -11.45 -1.83 4.54
C PHE A 185 -12.58 -1.55 5.53
N ALA A 186 -12.50 -2.15 6.73
CA ALA A 186 -13.49 -1.99 7.78
C ALA A 186 -12.84 -1.91 9.16
N LEU A 187 -13.48 -1.19 10.08
CA LEU A 187 -13.05 -1.13 11.47
C LEU A 187 -13.37 -2.46 12.20
N GLN A 188 -12.64 -2.72 13.28
CA GLN A 188 -12.79 -3.89 14.16
C GLN A 188 -12.96 -3.46 15.61
#